data_AF-A0A1A0WYJ6-F1
#
_entry.id   AF-A0A1A0WYJ6-F1
#
_cell.length_a   1.000
_cell.length_b   1.000
_cell.length_c   1.000
_cell.angle_alpha   90.00
_cell.angle_beta   90.00
_cell.angle_gamma   90.00
#
_symmetry.space_group_name_H-M   'P 1'
#
loop_
_entity.id
_entity.type
_entity.pdbx_description
1 polymer ?
#
loop_
_entity_poly.entity_id
_entity_poly.type
_entity_poly.pdbx_seq_one_letter_code
_entity_poly.pdbx_strand_id
1 'polypeptide(L)'
;MSPASTGAQAKKASRKTAPPSSSKSVTAAKSANGKGAEPGQVAKSAKAKVVRETLPTETGIFKGYSKGPYGKAFDEMFDADGEVRPAYRGIFKVMAESDRADLEARVDALGRAFIDQGITFSLSGMERPFPLDVVPRVISAGEWNKLEAGITQRVQALELFLDDVYGEQEILRDGVLPKRLVHSCEHFHRQAANIRPPNGVRIHVAGIDLIRDANGDFRVLEDNLRSPSGVSYVMENRRTMARVFPDLFSTHKVRPVADYPSHLLRALRASAAFNEADPNIVVLTPGVANSAYFEHSLLARLMGVELVEGRDLFCRDNVVYMRTTEGEQRVDVIYRRIDDDFLDPMQFRPDSMLGVAGLLNAARAGNVVISSAVGNGVGDDKLIYTYVPDIINYYLGEKPIIGNVDTLRCWLPEECDEVLDRIDELVVKPVEGSGGYGIVFGPDATKAELDTLARKVRNDPRGWIAQPVVQLSTVPTKVGDSLRPRHVDLRPFAVNDGEKVWVLPGGLTRVALPEGSLVVNSSQGGGSKDTWVLASRATQSERELGGGKVVTSKAAKAARPAESAPDPVFEQTQQQQQSGDPR
;
A
#
# COMPACT_ATOMS: atom_id res chain seq x y z
N MET A 1 62.09 21.48 14.27
CA MET A 1 62.92 21.53 13.06
C MET A 1 62.05 22.04 11.92
N SER A 2 62.29 23.26 11.46
CA SER A 2 61.78 23.82 10.20
C SER A 2 62.71 23.42 9.03
N PRO A 3 62.22 23.48 7.79
CA PRO A 3 62.49 24.63 6.89
C PRO A 3 61.21 25.08 6.12
N ALA A 4 60.88 26.36 5.86
CA ALA A 4 61.46 27.41 4.98
C ALA A 4 61.57 27.00 3.49
N SER A 5 61.18 27.74 2.43
CA SER A 5 60.50 29.02 2.19
C SER A 5 60.28 29.16 0.65
N THR A 6 59.25 29.90 0.19
CA THR A 6 59.15 30.81 -1.00
C THR A 6 57.66 30.90 -1.40
N GLY A 7 56.98 32.02 -1.68
CA GLY A 7 57.33 33.43 -1.85
C GLY A 7 56.90 33.95 -3.23
N ALA A 8 55.69 34.55 -3.37
CA ALA A 8 55.40 35.66 -4.31
C ALA A 8 53.93 36.14 -4.26
N GLN A 9 53.75 37.44 -4.04
CA GLN A 9 52.50 38.21 -4.21
C GLN A 9 52.34 38.71 -5.65
N ALA A 10 51.09 38.87 -6.13
CA ALA A 10 50.78 39.83 -7.19
C ALA A 10 49.37 40.45 -7.02
N LYS A 11 49.32 41.77 -7.20
CA LYS A 11 48.19 42.72 -7.09
C LYS A 11 47.32 42.78 -8.36
N LYS A 12 46.17 43.47 -8.21
CA LYS A 12 45.29 44.18 -9.19
C LYS A 12 44.04 43.39 -9.61
N ALA A 13 42.86 43.98 -9.84
CA ALA A 13 42.36 45.35 -9.69
C ALA A 13 40.82 45.33 -9.71
N SER A 14 40.22 46.25 -8.96
CA SER A 14 38.80 46.63 -9.01
C SER A 14 38.45 47.40 -10.29
N ARG A 15 37.30 47.14 -10.91
CA ARG A 15 36.67 48.09 -11.83
C ARG A 15 35.14 48.06 -11.71
N LYS A 16 34.60 49.15 -11.17
CA LYS A 16 33.21 49.62 -11.31
C LYS A 16 32.94 49.95 -12.79
N THR A 17 31.71 49.71 -13.25
CA THR A 17 31.00 50.60 -14.20
C THR A 17 29.52 50.21 -14.33
N ALA A 18 28.64 51.19 -14.15
CA ALA A 18 27.30 51.31 -14.73
C ALA A 18 27.31 52.64 -15.55
N PRO A 19 26.22 53.06 -16.21
CA PRO A 19 25.30 52.43 -17.17
C PRO A 19 25.46 53.11 -18.57
N PRO A 20 24.49 53.02 -19.51
CA PRO A 20 23.60 54.19 -19.64
C PRO A 20 22.14 53.93 -20.06
N SER A 21 21.33 54.93 -19.74
CA SER A 21 19.97 55.23 -20.20
C SER A 21 19.88 55.59 -21.69
N SER A 22 18.74 55.31 -22.33
CA SER A 22 18.19 56.23 -23.33
C SER A 22 16.66 56.18 -23.39
N SER A 23 16.08 57.37 -23.18
CA SER A 23 14.71 57.78 -23.42
C SER A 23 14.43 57.98 -24.91
N LYS A 24 13.20 57.74 -25.37
CA LYS A 24 12.55 58.59 -26.39
C LYS A 24 11.02 58.55 -26.23
N SER A 25 10.48 59.74 -26.05
CA SER A 25 9.07 60.17 -26.03
C SER A 25 8.53 60.40 -27.45
N VAL A 26 7.26 60.86 -27.52
CA VAL A 26 6.52 61.49 -28.66
C VAL A 26 5.52 60.48 -29.27
N THR A 27 4.19 60.67 -29.37
CA THR A 27 3.35 61.87 -29.56
C THR A 27 1.90 61.57 -29.15
N ALA A 28 1.17 62.58 -28.68
CA ALA A 28 -0.29 62.62 -28.62
C ALA A 28 -0.88 63.08 -29.97
N ALA A 29 -2.07 62.59 -30.32
CA ALA A 29 -2.96 63.25 -31.28
C ALA A 29 -4.42 63.08 -30.85
N LYS A 30 -5.04 64.20 -30.49
CA LYS A 30 -6.50 64.40 -30.39
C LYS A 30 -7.08 64.55 -31.80
N SER A 31 -8.29 64.05 -32.02
CA SER A 31 -9.28 64.76 -32.85
C SER A 31 -10.69 64.41 -32.38
N ALA A 32 -11.54 65.42 -32.38
CA ALA A 32 -12.91 65.46 -31.86
C ALA A 32 -13.89 65.75 -33.00
N ASN A 33 -15.12 65.23 -32.88
CA ASN A 33 -16.43 65.73 -33.35
C ASN A 33 -17.34 64.51 -33.60
N GLY A 34 -18.62 64.46 -33.24
CA GLY A 34 -19.54 65.43 -32.65
C GLY A 34 -20.98 65.08 -33.07
N LYS A 35 -21.95 65.36 -32.17
CA LYS A 35 -23.44 65.34 -32.33
C LYS A 35 -24.07 63.94 -32.37
N GLY A 36 -25.14 63.58 -31.65
CA GLY A 36 -26.15 64.31 -30.88
C GLY A 36 -27.54 63.76 -31.28
N ALA A 37 -28.24 63.04 -30.39
CA ALA A 37 -29.69 62.80 -30.44
C ALA A 37 -30.20 62.16 -29.11
N GLU A 38 -31.44 62.50 -28.76
CA GLU A 38 -32.16 62.44 -27.48
C GLU A 38 -32.62 61.06 -26.95
N PRO A 39 -33.19 60.99 -25.72
CA PRO A 39 -33.32 59.77 -24.93
C PRO A 39 -34.68 59.07 -25.12
N GLY A 40 -34.69 57.74 -25.12
CA GLY A 40 -35.93 56.96 -25.19
C GLY A 40 -35.81 55.57 -24.61
N GLN A 41 -36.64 55.32 -23.60
CA GLN A 41 -37.09 54.02 -23.08
C GLN A 41 -36.16 53.25 -22.13
N VAL A 42 -36.47 53.47 -20.84
CA VAL A 42 -36.18 52.59 -19.71
C VAL A 42 -36.84 51.23 -19.95
N ALA A 43 -36.07 50.25 -20.43
CA ALA A 43 -36.39 48.85 -20.28
C ALA A 43 -36.07 48.44 -18.84
N LYS A 44 -37.11 48.19 -18.04
CA LYS A 44 -36.98 47.56 -16.72
C LYS A 44 -36.38 46.16 -16.91
N SER A 45 -35.06 46.03 -16.73
CA SER A 45 -34.45 44.72 -16.52
C SER A 45 -34.90 44.22 -15.15
N ALA A 46 -35.72 43.17 -15.17
CA ALA A 46 -36.00 42.38 -13.99
C ALA A 46 -34.65 41.90 -13.45
N LYS A 47 -34.25 42.40 -12.28
CA LYS A 47 -33.14 41.83 -11.52
C LYS A 47 -33.52 40.38 -11.21
N ALA A 48 -32.99 39.45 -11.99
CA ALA A 48 -32.94 38.05 -11.61
C ALA A 48 -32.25 38.02 -10.24
N LYS A 49 -33.02 37.65 -9.23
CA LYS A 49 -32.53 37.36 -7.88
C LYS A 49 -31.58 36.19 -8.07
N VAL A 50 -30.27 36.44 -8.11
CA VAL A 50 -29.28 35.37 -8.01
C VAL A 50 -29.51 34.77 -6.64
N VAL A 51 -30.25 33.66 -6.61
CA VAL A 51 -30.25 32.76 -5.46
C VAL A 51 -28.80 32.32 -5.36
N ARG A 52 -28.05 32.82 -4.37
CA ARG A 52 -26.78 32.20 -4.02
C ARG A 52 -27.17 30.79 -3.59
N GLU A 53 -26.94 29.82 -4.47
CA GLU A 53 -27.00 28.40 -4.11
C GLU A 53 -26.11 28.22 -2.88
N THR A 54 -26.70 27.67 -1.82
CA THR A 54 -25.98 27.36 -0.59
C THR A 54 -24.86 26.39 -0.96
N LEU A 55 -23.61 26.74 -0.65
CA LEU A 55 -22.46 25.89 -0.98
C LEU A 55 -22.69 24.47 -0.43
N PRO A 56 -22.29 23.42 -1.15
CA PRO A 56 -22.41 22.03 -0.69
C PRO A 56 -21.89 21.80 0.75
N THR A 57 -20.82 22.51 1.13
CA THR A 57 -20.19 22.50 2.45
C THR A 57 -21.01 23.14 3.58
N GLU A 58 -22.14 23.77 3.28
CA GLU A 58 -23.04 24.40 4.26
C GLU A 58 -24.39 23.67 4.38
N THR A 59 -24.49 22.47 3.80
CA THR A 59 -25.73 21.69 3.75
C THR A 59 -25.70 20.45 4.68
N GLY A 60 -26.83 20.15 5.32
CA GLY A 60 -27.03 18.90 6.07
C GLY A 60 -25.93 18.53 7.07
N ILE A 61 -25.41 17.30 6.93
CA ILE A 61 -24.31 16.75 7.74
C ILE A 61 -22.93 17.35 7.42
N PHE A 62 -22.82 18.05 6.29
CA PHE A 62 -21.62 18.80 5.91
C PHE A 62 -21.60 20.20 6.50
N LYS A 63 -22.67 20.69 7.13
CA LYS A 63 -22.69 22.06 7.69
C LYS A 63 -21.46 22.36 8.55
N GLY A 64 -20.78 23.46 8.22
CA GLY A 64 -19.51 23.86 8.86
C GLY A 64 -18.32 23.02 8.41
N TYR A 65 -18.39 22.35 7.25
CA TYR A 65 -17.25 21.70 6.59
C TYR A 65 -16.30 22.79 6.10
N SER A 66 -15.43 23.23 7.00
CA SER A 66 -14.37 24.18 6.69
C SER A 66 -13.05 23.43 6.59
N LYS A 67 -12.24 23.80 5.59
CA LYS A 67 -10.86 23.33 5.52
C LYS A 67 -10.05 23.80 6.72
N GLY A 68 -10.45 24.85 7.46
CA GLY A 68 -9.82 25.23 8.73
C GLY A 68 -8.28 25.18 8.69
N PRO A 69 -7.60 24.40 9.56
CA PRO A 69 -6.14 24.25 9.52
C PRO A 69 -5.60 23.56 8.25
N TYR A 70 -6.47 22.86 7.52
CA TYR A 70 -6.21 22.13 6.28
C TYR A 70 -6.37 22.97 4.99
N GLY A 71 -6.41 24.30 5.09
CA GLY A 71 -6.65 25.19 3.93
C GLY A 71 -5.69 25.00 2.75
N LYS A 72 -4.50 24.43 3.00
CA LYS A 72 -3.49 24.10 1.97
C LYS A 72 -3.58 22.66 1.46
N ALA A 73 -4.36 21.79 2.10
CA ALA A 73 -4.47 20.39 1.73
C ALA A 73 -5.44 20.19 0.57
N PHE A 74 -5.14 19.22 -0.29
CA PHE A 74 -6.08 18.74 -1.29
C PHE A 74 -7.24 18.03 -0.58
N ASP A 75 -8.48 18.39 -0.90
CA ASP A 75 -9.67 17.67 -0.41
C ASP A 75 -10.19 16.75 -1.52
N GLU A 76 -10.41 15.49 -1.17
CA GLU A 76 -10.79 14.42 -2.10
C GLU A 76 -12.24 14.58 -2.58
N MET A 77 -13.13 15.19 -1.78
CA MET A 77 -14.54 15.41 -2.12
C MET A 77 -14.80 16.80 -2.70
N PHE A 78 -14.21 17.84 -2.13
CA PHE A 78 -14.46 19.24 -2.50
C PHE A 78 -13.24 19.87 -3.20
N ASP A 79 -13.48 20.69 -4.22
CA ASP A 79 -12.42 21.45 -4.87
C ASP A 79 -12.03 22.73 -4.10
N ALA A 80 -11.31 23.65 -4.75
CA ALA A 80 -10.88 24.91 -4.13
C ALA A 80 -12.04 25.90 -3.95
N ASP A 81 -13.07 25.81 -4.80
CA ASP A 81 -14.25 26.67 -4.78
C ASP A 81 -15.35 26.13 -3.83
N GLY A 82 -15.16 24.91 -3.30
CA GLY A 82 -16.11 24.24 -2.40
C GLY A 82 -17.13 23.38 -3.15
N GLU A 83 -16.94 23.18 -4.45
CA GLU A 83 -17.80 22.36 -5.31
C GLU A 83 -17.42 20.88 -5.21
N VAL A 84 -18.43 20.01 -5.40
CA VAL A 84 -18.23 18.56 -5.29
C VAL A 84 -17.56 18.01 -6.54
N ARG A 85 -16.41 17.37 -6.34
CA ARG A 85 -15.64 16.72 -7.42
C ARG A 85 -16.45 15.61 -8.09
N PRO A 86 -16.30 15.40 -9.41
CA PRO A 86 -17.12 14.44 -10.17
C PRO A 86 -17.18 13.03 -9.58
N ALA A 87 -16.05 12.52 -9.06
CA ALA A 87 -15.96 11.19 -8.46
C ALA A 87 -16.82 11.02 -7.19
N TYR A 88 -17.11 12.10 -6.47
CA TYR A 88 -17.85 12.08 -5.21
C TYR A 88 -19.31 12.54 -5.31
N ARG A 89 -19.79 13.01 -6.48
CA ARG A 89 -21.17 13.52 -6.61
C ARG A 89 -22.25 12.53 -6.16
N GLY A 90 -22.09 11.25 -6.50
CA GLY A 90 -23.03 10.20 -6.09
C GLY A 90 -23.03 9.98 -4.58
N ILE A 91 -21.85 9.96 -3.97
CA ILE A 91 -21.70 9.82 -2.51
C ILE A 91 -22.26 11.04 -1.79
N PHE A 92 -21.89 12.24 -2.25
CA PHE A 92 -22.37 13.48 -1.66
C PHE A 92 -23.90 13.53 -1.67
N LYS A 93 -24.56 13.16 -2.77
CA LYS A 93 -26.01 13.14 -2.86
C LYS A 93 -26.64 12.25 -1.78
N VAL A 94 -26.19 10.99 -1.67
CA VAL A 94 -26.72 10.04 -0.68
C VAL A 94 -26.46 10.53 0.75
N MET A 95 -25.26 11.05 1.00
CA MET A 95 -24.85 11.53 2.32
C MET A 95 -25.57 12.83 2.72
N ALA A 96 -25.82 13.74 1.79
CA ALA A 96 -26.54 14.99 2.03
C ALA A 96 -28.05 14.80 2.22
N GLU A 97 -28.63 13.77 1.59
CA GLU A 97 -30.03 13.35 1.77
C GLU A 97 -30.27 12.56 3.06
N SER A 98 -29.21 12.04 3.69
CA SER A 98 -29.32 11.26 4.94
C SER A 98 -29.49 12.17 6.16
N ASP A 99 -30.52 11.90 6.96
CA ASP A 99 -30.69 12.54 8.27
C ASP A 99 -29.61 12.05 9.27
N ARG A 100 -29.22 12.91 10.21
CA ARG A 100 -28.18 12.61 11.22
C ARG A 100 -28.44 11.31 11.98
N ALA A 101 -29.72 11.06 12.33
CA ALA A 101 -30.14 9.87 13.05
C ALA A 101 -29.97 8.58 12.23
N ASP A 102 -30.18 8.63 10.90
CA ASP A 102 -29.95 7.46 10.03
C ASP A 102 -28.45 7.15 9.92
N LEU A 103 -27.60 8.19 9.85
CA LEU A 103 -26.15 8.02 9.82
C LEU A 103 -25.61 7.41 11.13
N GLU A 104 -26.12 7.84 12.28
CA GLU A 104 -25.76 7.26 13.59
C GLU A 104 -26.18 5.79 13.68
N ALA A 105 -27.42 5.45 13.30
CA ALA A 105 -27.89 4.07 13.30
C ALA A 105 -27.03 3.15 12.41
N ARG A 106 -26.58 3.66 11.25
CA ARG A 106 -25.68 2.94 10.34
C ARG A 106 -24.27 2.77 10.92
N VAL A 107 -23.74 3.77 11.62
CA VAL A 107 -22.44 3.67 12.31
C VAL A 107 -22.50 2.66 13.45
N ASP A 108 -23.59 2.65 14.22
CA ASP A 108 -23.80 1.66 15.27
C ASP A 108 -23.90 0.25 14.70
N ALA A 109 -24.62 0.07 13.58
CA ALA A 109 -24.69 -1.20 12.88
C ALA A 109 -23.32 -1.66 12.35
N LEU A 110 -22.51 -0.71 11.83
CA LEU A 110 -21.13 -0.96 11.38
C LEU A 110 -20.24 -1.43 12.53
N GLY A 111 -20.30 -0.74 13.68
CA GLY A 111 -19.52 -1.09 14.88
C GLY A 111 -19.86 -2.48 15.41
N ARG A 112 -21.16 -2.82 15.47
CA ARG A 112 -21.62 -4.17 15.87
C ARG A 112 -21.14 -5.24 14.89
N ALA A 113 -21.26 -5.00 13.58
CA ALA A 113 -20.80 -5.94 12.57
C ALA A 113 -19.29 -6.24 12.69
N PHE A 114 -18.47 -5.22 12.98
CA PHE A 114 -17.03 -5.41 13.19
C PHE A 114 -16.71 -6.28 14.42
N ILE A 115 -17.42 -6.05 15.52
CA ILE A 115 -17.26 -6.84 16.75
C ILE A 115 -17.72 -8.29 16.51
N ASP A 116 -18.89 -8.48 15.90
CA ASP A 116 -19.46 -9.81 15.61
C ASP A 116 -18.57 -10.64 14.66
N GLN A 117 -17.79 -9.97 13.80
CA GLN A 117 -16.84 -10.60 12.88
C GLN A 117 -15.45 -10.83 13.49
N GLY A 118 -15.22 -10.42 14.74
CA GLY A 118 -13.93 -10.55 15.42
C GLY A 118 -12.84 -9.65 14.82
N ILE A 119 -13.22 -8.57 14.15
CA ILE A 119 -12.28 -7.60 13.57
C ILE A 119 -11.84 -6.65 14.69
N THR A 120 -10.92 -7.12 15.51
CA THR A 120 -10.35 -6.38 16.63
C THR A 120 -8.87 -6.08 16.39
N PHE A 121 -8.39 -4.97 16.93
CA PHE A 121 -6.98 -4.63 17.03
C PHE A 121 -6.59 -4.58 18.50
N SER A 122 -5.40 -5.09 18.84
CA SER A 122 -4.86 -5.00 20.19
C SER A 122 -4.19 -3.64 20.40
N LEU A 123 -4.86 -2.75 21.15
CA LEU A 123 -4.26 -1.50 21.61
C LEU A 123 -3.91 -1.66 23.09
N SER A 124 -2.62 -1.74 23.41
CA SER A 124 -2.13 -1.93 24.80
C SER A 124 -2.68 -3.18 25.50
N GLY A 125 -2.86 -4.29 24.77
CA GLY A 125 -3.38 -5.56 25.30
C GLY A 125 -4.90 -5.63 25.43
N MET A 126 -5.63 -4.57 25.07
CA MET A 126 -7.09 -4.60 24.97
C MET A 126 -7.52 -4.66 23.50
N GLU A 127 -8.34 -5.65 23.16
CA GLU A 127 -8.99 -5.73 21.85
C GLU A 127 -10.03 -4.63 21.69
N ARG A 128 -9.86 -3.79 20.66
CA ARG A 128 -10.84 -2.77 20.26
C ARG A 128 -11.17 -2.93 18.78
N PRO A 129 -12.42 -2.68 18.37
CA PRO A 129 -12.76 -2.68 16.95
C PRO A 129 -11.95 -1.59 16.25
N PHE A 130 -11.33 -1.95 15.12
CA PHE A 130 -10.61 -0.96 14.32
C PHE A 130 -11.63 0.02 13.72
N PRO A 131 -11.56 1.33 14.02
CA PRO A 131 -12.62 2.26 13.62
C PRO A 131 -12.73 2.35 12.10
N LEU A 132 -13.88 1.98 11.55
CA LEU A 132 -14.19 2.17 10.14
C LEU A 132 -15.07 3.41 9.98
N ASP A 133 -14.60 4.36 9.18
CA ASP A 133 -15.39 5.52 8.80
C ASP A 133 -16.32 5.20 7.62
N VAL A 134 -17.53 5.74 7.69
CA VAL A 134 -18.63 5.48 6.75
C VAL A 134 -18.50 6.20 5.41
N VAL A 135 -17.60 7.19 5.29
CA VAL A 135 -17.34 7.87 4.02
C VAL A 135 -16.17 7.19 3.32
N PRO A 136 -16.40 6.47 2.19
CA PRO A 136 -15.34 5.78 1.48
C PRO A 136 -14.42 6.78 0.79
N ARG A 137 -13.16 6.38 0.58
CA ARG A 137 -12.21 7.11 -0.27
C ARG A 137 -12.39 6.64 -1.71
N VAL A 138 -12.72 7.54 -2.64
CA VAL A 138 -12.91 7.20 -4.06
C VAL A 138 -11.69 7.56 -4.90
N ILE A 139 -11.27 6.64 -5.76
CA ILE A 139 -10.22 6.83 -6.77
C ILE A 139 -10.82 6.50 -8.14
N SER A 140 -10.65 7.41 -9.10
CA SER A 140 -11.15 7.21 -10.45
C SER A 140 -10.37 6.11 -11.20
N ALA A 141 -10.99 5.53 -12.24
CA ALA A 141 -10.32 4.53 -13.08
C ALA A 141 -9.02 5.05 -13.70
N GLY A 142 -9.00 6.31 -14.15
CA GLY A 142 -7.82 6.92 -14.77
C GLY A 142 -6.66 7.12 -13.80
N GLU A 143 -6.95 7.62 -12.60
CA GLU A 143 -5.95 7.73 -11.52
C GLU A 143 -5.42 6.35 -11.14
N TRP A 144 -6.32 5.37 -10.97
CA TRP A 144 -5.93 4.02 -10.59
C TRP A 144 -5.06 3.34 -11.65
N ASN A 145 -5.35 3.49 -12.94
CA ASN A 145 -4.53 2.90 -13.99
C ASN A 145 -3.07 3.41 -13.94
N LYS A 146 -2.87 4.70 -13.63
CA LYS A 146 -1.52 5.25 -13.43
C LYS A 146 -0.85 4.67 -12.18
N LEU A 147 -1.61 4.53 -11.08
CA LEU A 147 -1.12 3.91 -9.85
C LEU A 147 -0.74 2.44 -10.06
N GLU A 148 -1.59 1.66 -10.71
CA GLU A 148 -1.37 0.24 -11.01
C GLU A 148 -0.10 0.05 -11.86
N ALA A 149 0.10 0.87 -12.90
CA ALA A 149 1.31 0.85 -13.71
C ALA A 149 2.57 1.22 -12.91
N GLY A 150 2.50 2.27 -12.09
CA GLY A 150 3.65 2.73 -11.30
C GLY A 150 4.03 1.80 -10.14
N ILE A 151 3.04 1.19 -9.47
CA ILE A 151 3.27 0.17 -8.45
C ILE A 151 3.90 -1.06 -9.09
N THR A 152 3.40 -1.48 -10.26
CA THR A 152 3.98 -2.62 -11.01
C THR A 152 5.44 -2.36 -11.38
N GLN A 153 5.74 -1.20 -11.98
CA GLN A 153 7.10 -0.78 -12.32
C GLN A 153 8.02 -0.80 -11.10
N ARG A 154 7.56 -0.22 -9.98
CA ARG A 154 8.34 -0.12 -8.75
C ARG A 154 8.65 -1.48 -8.15
N VAL A 155 7.66 -2.37 -8.08
CA VAL A 155 7.84 -3.75 -7.56
C VAL A 155 8.80 -4.53 -8.44
N GLN A 156 8.71 -4.42 -9.77
CA GLN A 156 9.64 -5.08 -10.70
C GLN A 156 11.08 -4.59 -10.51
N ALA A 157 11.29 -3.29 -10.35
CA ALA A 157 12.62 -2.74 -10.11
C ALA A 157 13.20 -3.18 -8.76
N LEU A 158 12.39 -3.22 -7.70
CA LEU A 158 12.79 -3.70 -6.37
C LEU A 158 13.08 -5.21 -6.36
N GLU A 159 12.34 -5.99 -7.15
CA GLU A 159 12.58 -7.43 -7.34
C GLU A 159 13.97 -7.66 -7.95
N LEU A 160 14.30 -6.95 -9.03
CA LEU A 160 15.61 -7.00 -9.69
C LEU A 160 16.74 -6.52 -8.76
N PHE A 161 16.50 -5.46 -8.00
CA PHE A 161 17.43 -4.96 -6.99
C PHE A 161 17.75 -6.02 -5.93
N LEU A 162 16.73 -6.69 -5.39
CA LEU A 162 16.93 -7.71 -4.36
C LEU A 162 17.63 -8.96 -4.92
N ASP A 163 17.31 -9.40 -6.14
CA ASP A 163 18.05 -10.52 -6.75
C ASP A 163 19.53 -10.18 -6.98
N ASP A 164 19.82 -8.97 -7.42
CA ASP A 164 21.18 -8.50 -7.68
C ASP A 164 21.99 -8.33 -6.38
N VAL A 165 21.42 -7.69 -5.35
CA VAL A 165 22.10 -7.47 -4.06
C VAL A 165 22.48 -8.77 -3.34
N TYR A 166 21.67 -9.82 -3.49
CA TYR A 166 21.98 -11.15 -2.96
C TYR A 166 22.65 -12.09 -3.98
N GLY A 167 22.94 -11.60 -5.18
CA GLY A 167 23.64 -12.26 -6.27
C GLY A 167 24.95 -11.56 -6.62
N GLU A 168 25.05 -11.05 -7.85
CA GLU A 168 26.29 -10.48 -8.41
C GLU A 168 26.62 -9.07 -7.89
N GLN A 169 25.61 -8.31 -7.44
CA GLN A 169 25.74 -6.93 -6.96
C GLN A 169 26.24 -5.94 -8.03
N GLU A 170 25.77 -6.09 -9.27
CA GLU A 170 26.14 -5.24 -10.41
C GLU A 170 25.82 -3.77 -10.15
N ILE A 171 24.65 -3.44 -9.58
CA ILE A 171 24.28 -2.05 -9.24
C ILE A 171 25.27 -1.39 -8.26
N LEU A 172 25.95 -2.19 -7.44
CA LEU A 172 26.98 -1.73 -6.50
C LEU A 172 28.37 -1.70 -7.15
N ARG A 173 28.65 -2.55 -8.14
CA ARG A 173 29.89 -2.56 -8.94
C ARG A 173 29.94 -1.35 -9.87
N ASP A 174 28.81 -1.03 -10.49
CA ASP A 174 28.64 0.12 -11.40
C ASP A 174 28.57 1.46 -10.66
N GLY A 175 28.50 1.44 -9.33
CA GLY A 175 28.53 2.64 -8.49
C GLY A 175 27.24 3.46 -8.52
N VAL A 176 26.14 2.90 -9.03
CA VAL A 176 24.81 3.52 -8.98
C VAL A 176 24.36 3.66 -7.52
N LEU A 177 24.52 2.59 -6.72
CA LEU A 177 24.33 2.63 -5.28
C LEU A 177 25.67 2.47 -4.54
N PRO A 178 25.95 3.29 -3.52
CA PRO A 178 27.16 3.10 -2.73
C PRO A 178 27.15 1.75 -1.98
N LYS A 179 28.20 0.94 -2.08
CA LYS A 179 28.32 -0.35 -1.35
C LYS A 179 28.01 -0.23 0.15
N ARG A 180 28.49 0.86 0.77
CA ARG A 180 28.26 1.14 2.19
C ARG A 180 26.77 1.30 2.50
N LEU A 181 25.95 1.80 1.58
CA LEU A 181 24.49 1.95 1.74
C LEU A 181 23.84 0.63 2.16
N VAL A 182 24.13 -0.41 1.39
CA VAL A 182 23.57 -1.76 1.52
C VAL A 182 24.23 -2.50 2.66
N HIS A 183 25.57 -2.52 2.72
CA HIS A 183 26.31 -3.36 3.67
C HIS A 183 26.19 -2.92 5.13
N SER A 184 25.75 -1.68 5.37
CA SER A 184 25.49 -1.14 6.72
C SER A 184 24.00 -1.04 7.05
N CYS A 185 23.12 -1.60 6.21
CA CYS A 185 21.69 -1.76 6.53
C CYS A 185 21.55 -2.93 7.51
N GLU A 186 20.82 -2.73 8.60
CA GLU A 186 20.58 -3.78 9.61
C GLU A 186 19.80 -4.96 9.01
N HIS A 187 18.94 -4.66 8.04
CA HIS A 187 18.11 -5.63 7.34
C HIS A 187 18.77 -6.25 6.09
N PHE A 188 20.06 -5.99 5.88
CA PHE A 188 20.86 -6.75 4.91
C PHE A 188 21.38 -8.04 5.55
N HIS A 189 20.58 -9.10 5.43
CA HIS A 189 20.90 -10.40 6.00
C HIS A 189 21.75 -11.24 5.05
N ARG A 190 23.06 -11.33 5.31
CA ARG A 190 23.99 -12.16 4.52
C ARG A 190 23.56 -13.62 4.45
N GLN A 191 22.82 -14.10 5.44
CA GLN A 191 22.22 -15.42 5.51
C GLN A 191 21.29 -15.72 4.32
N ALA A 192 20.71 -14.68 3.71
CA ALA A 192 19.83 -14.76 2.54
C ALA A 192 20.58 -14.96 1.21
N ALA A 193 21.91 -14.85 1.20
CA ALA A 193 22.70 -15.05 -0.01
C ALA A 193 22.46 -16.45 -0.61
N ASN A 194 22.33 -16.50 -1.94
CA ASN A 194 22.06 -17.71 -2.72
C ASN A 194 20.74 -18.43 -2.40
N ILE A 195 19.82 -17.83 -1.64
CA ILE A 195 18.44 -18.31 -1.53
C ILE A 195 17.65 -17.69 -2.69
N ARG A 196 17.36 -18.52 -3.70
CA ARG A 196 16.63 -18.13 -4.91
C ARG A 196 15.40 -19.04 -5.09
N PRO A 197 14.18 -18.49 -5.02
CA PRO A 197 12.96 -19.24 -5.34
C PRO A 197 12.97 -19.74 -6.79
N PRO A 198 12.37 -20.91 -7.10
CA PRO A 198 12.34 -21.49 -8.45
C PRO A 198 11.85 -20.54 -9.56
N ASN A 199 10.83 -19.73 -9.28
CA ASN A 199 10.29 -18.73 -10.20
C ASN A 199 10.99 -17.36 -10.11
N GLY A 200 12.05 -17.24 -9.30
CA GLY A 200 12.80 -16.01 -9.08
C GLY A 200 12.13 -14.95 -8.20
N VAL A 201 10.90 -15.18 -7.71
CA VAL A 201 10.14 -14.18 -6.96
C VAL A 201 10.55 -14.11 -5.50
N ARG A 202 11.15 -12.99 -5.10
CA ARG A 202 11.47 -12.63 -3.72
C ARG A 202 10.34 -11.83 -3.08
N ILE A 203 9.68 -10.95 -3.82
CA ILE A 203 8.62 -10.07 -3.33
C ILE A 203 7.24 -10.59 -3.77
N HIS A 204 6.73 -11.62 -3.11
CA HIS A 204 5.42 -12.17 -3.43
C HIS A 204 4.28 -11.21 -3.10
N VAL A 205 4.42 -10.45 -2.01
CA VAL A 205 3.47 -9.40 -1.61
C VAL A 205 4.24 -8.13 -1.30
N ALA A 206 3.85 -7.04 -1.93
CA ALA A 206 4.34 -5.69 -1.63
C ALA A 206 3.19 -4.81 -1.13
N GLY A 207 3.42 -4.09 -0.02
CA GLY A 207 2.56 -3.00 0.42
C GLY A 207 3.24 -1.66 0.11
N ILE A 208 2.65 -0.83 -0.74
CA ILE A 208 3.25 0.46 -1.12
C ILE A 208 2.44 1.57 -0.45
N ASP A 209 3.03 2.33 0.47
CA ASP A 209 2.36 3.43 1.11
C ASP A 209 2.37 4.66 0.21
N LEU A 210 1.19 5.17 -0.09
CA LEU A 210 0.95 6.31 -0.97
C LEU A 210 0.24 7.43 -0.20
N ILE A 211 0.66 8.65 -0.49
CA ILE A 211 -0.05 9.87 -0.10
C ILE A 211 -0.43 10.65 -1.35
N ARG A 212 -1.49 11.46 -1.26
CA ARG A 212 -1.77 12.48 -2.26
C ARG A 212 -1.36 13.83 -1.68
N ASP A 213 -0.50 14.55 -2.38
CA ASP A 213 0.04 15.83 -1.90
C ASP A 213 -0.94 16.99 -2.13
N ALA A 214 -0.55 18.21 -1.73
CA ALA A 214 -1.36 19.42 -1.88
C ALA A 214 -1.70 19.77 -3.34
N ASN A 215 -0.91 19.30 -4.31
CA ASN A 215 -1.14 19.52 -5.74
C ASN A 215 -2.11 18.47 -6.32
N GLY A 216 -2.44 17.43 -5.55
CA GLY A 216 -3.31 16.34 -5.97
C GLY A 216 -2.54 15.17 -6.60
N ASP A 217 -1.20 15.20 -6.57
CA ASP A 217 -0.34 14.15 -7.11
C ASP A 217 -0.10 13.05 -6.09
N PHE A 218 -0.08 11.80 -6.56
CA PHE A 218 0.29 10.66 -5.71
C PHE A 218 1.81 10.55 -5.60
N ARG A 219 2.28 10.32 -4.36
CA ARG A 219 3.68 10.07 -4.04
C ARG A 219 3.83 8.85 -3.16
N VAL A 220 4.88 8.06 -3.39
CA VAL A 220 5.25 6.95 -2.50
C VAL A 220 5.86 7.52 -1.24
N LEU A 221 5.39 7.08 -0.08
CA LEU A 221 5.93 7.43 1.23
C LEU A 221 6.89 6.36 1.75
N GLU A 222 6.55 5.10 1.57
CA GLU A 222 7.28 3.94 2.12
C GLU A 222 6.93 2.67 1.31
N ASP A 223 7.87 1.74 1.23
CA ASP A 223 7.68 0.40 0.68
C ASP A 223 7.62 -0.61 1.83
N ASN A 224 6.88 -1.70 1.67
CA ASN A 224 6.81 -2.77 2.68
C ASN A 224 6.94 -4.11 1.95
N LEU A 225 8.13 -4.72 2.01
CA LEU A 225 8.52 -5.90 1.21
C LEU A 225 8.77 -7.16 2.05
N ARG A 226 8.72 -7.03 3.38
CA ARG A 226 8.85 -8.12 4.36
C ARG A 226 7.53 -8.87 4.48
N SER A 227 6.76 -8.60 5.54
CA SER A 227 5.44 -9.17 5.80
C SER A 227 4.37 -8.06 5.86
N PRO A 228 4.02 -7.43 4.72
CA PRO A 228 3.05 -6.34 4.72
C PRO A 228 1.69 -6.83 5.23
N SER A 229 1.11 -6.05 6.14
CA SER A 229 -0.20 -6.33 6.74
C SER A 229 -1.25 -5.30 6.36
N GLY A 230 -2.52 -5.69 6.46
CA GLY A 230 -3.67 -4.79 6.42
C GLY A 230 -4.70 -5.12 5.33
N VAL A 231 -4.44 -6.13 4.49
CA VAL A 231 -5.34 -6.54 3.42
C VAL A 231 -6.65 -7.13 3.95
N SER A 232 -6.62 -7.76 5.14
CA SER A 232 -7.83 -8.24 5.83
C SER A 232 -8.82 -7.11 6.06
N TYR A 233 -8.34 -5.95 6.54
CA TYR A 233 -9.17 -4.76 6.71
C TYR A 233 -9.72 -4.25 5.37
N VAL A 234 -8.96 -4.33 4.27
CA VAL A 234 -9.49 -3.92 2.94
C VAL A 234 -10.72 -4.76 2.57
N MET A 235 -10.62 -6.08 2.73
CA MET A 235 -11.70 -7.00 2.39
C MET A 235 -12.91 -6.84 3.31
N GLU A 236 -12.68 -6.74 4.62
CA GLU A 236 -13.76 -6.60 5.59
C GLU A 236 -14.39 -5.21 5.57
N ASN A 237 -13.62 -4.14 5.33
CA ASN A 237 -14.16 -2.79 5.09
C ASN A 237 -15.13 -2.83 3.91
N ARG A 238 -14.73 -3.42 2.79
CA ARG A 238 -15.61 -3.57 1.61
C ARG A 238 -16.88 -4.35 1.92
N ARG A 239 -16.73 -5.50 2.57
CA ARG A 239 -17.84 -6.39 2.89
C ARG A 239 -18.85 -5.72 3.82
N THR A 240 -18.36 -5.00 4.83
CA THR A 240 -19.22 -4.31 5.79
C THR A 240 -19.90 -3.11 5.16
N MET A 241 -19.16 -2.29 4.39
CA MET A 241 -19.74 -1.16 3.65
C MET A 241 -20.83 -1.63 2.69
N ALA A 242 -20.64 -2.74 1.98
CA ALA A 242 -21.65 -3.30 1.07
C ALA A 242 -22.93 -3.77 1.77
N ARG A 243 -22.83 -4.18 3.04
CA ARG A 243 -23.97 -4.58 3.87
C ARG A 243 -24.73 -3.38 4.46
N VAL A 244 -24.01 -2.35 4.92
CA VAL A 244 -24.59 -1.19 5.61
C VAL A 244 -25.09 -0.12 4.63
N PHE A 245 -24.48 0.00 3.45
CA PHE A 245 -24.81 0.98 2.42
C PHE A 245 -25.04 0.35 1.04
N PRO A 246 -25.99 -0.59 0.88
CA PRO A 246 -26.20 -1.29 -0.40
C PRO A 246 -26.55 -0.33 -1.55
N ASP A 247 -27.32 0.72 -1.27
CA ASP A 247 -27.72 1.72 -2.27
C ASP A 247 -26.50 2.47 -2.84
N LEU A 248 -25.50 2.75 -2.01
CA LEU A 248 -24.27 3.43 -2.41
C LEU A 248 -23.44 2.60 -3.40
N PHE A 249 -23.44 1.27 -3.25
CA PHE A 249 -22.81 0.35 -4.21
C PHE A 249 -23.61 0.19 -5.48
N SER A 250 -24.94 0.30 -5.43
CA SER A 250 -25.78 0.19 -6.64
C SER A 250 -25.52 1.33 -7.65
N THR A 251 -25.18 2.53 -7.15
CA THR A 251 -24.94 3.72 -7.98
C THR A 251 -23.48 3.87 -8.43
N HIS A 252 -22.54 3.11 -7.84
CA HIS A 252 -21.11 3.21 -8.13
C HIS A 252 -20.55 1.89 -8.65
N LYS A 253 -19.87 1.91 -9.80
CA LYS A 253 -19.21 0.72 -10.36
C LYS A 253 -17.87 0.47 -9.67
N VAL A 254 -17.90 -0.05 -8.44
CA VAL A 254 -16.69 -0.33 -7.64
C VAL A 254 -16.06 -1.67 -8.06
N ARG A 255 -14.74 -1.71 -8.28
CA ARG A 255 -14.00 -2.95 -8.57
C ARG A 255 -13.95 -3.87 -7.33
N PRO A 256 -14.06 -5.21 -7.49
CA PRO A 256 -14.03 -6.14 -6.38
C PRO A 256 -12.63 -6.26 -5.77
N VAL A 257 -12.57 -6.55 -4.46
CA VAL A 257 -11.32 -6.80 -3.72
C VAL A 257 -11.27 -8.19 -3.08
N ALA A 258 -12.35 -8.98 -3.23
CA ALA A 258 -12.48 -10.28 -2.57
C ALA A 258 -11.56 -11.37 -3.14
N ASP A 259 -11.05 -11.17 -4.36
CA ASP A 259 -10.26 -12.16 -5.11
C ASP A 259 -8.79 -12.21 -4.66
N TYR A 260 -8.39 -11.34 -3.71
CA TYR A 260 -7.01 -11.26 -3.22
C TYR A 260 -6.43 -12.62 -2.75
N PRO A 261 -7.11 -13.42 -1.89
CA PRO A 261 -6.57 -14.69 -1.42
C PRO A 261 -6.32 -15.67 -2.56
N SER A 262 -7.17 -15.66 -3.61
CA SER A 262 -6.99 -16.51 -4.78
C SER A 262 -5.77 -16.10 -5.60
N HIS A 263 -5.52 -14.79 -5.77
CA HIS A 263 -4.31 -14.29 -6.41
C HIS A 263 -3.06 -14.63 -5.59
N LEU A 264 -3.11 -14.48 -4.26
CA LEU A 264 -2.02 -14.83 -3.37
C LEU A 264 -1.71 -16.33 -3.43
N LEU A 265 -2.71 -17.20 -3.30
CA LEU A 265 -2.53 -18.65 -3.40
C LEU A 265 -1.93 -19.04 -4.75
N ARG A 266 -2.39 -18.43 -5.85
CA ARG A 266 -1.82 -18.67 -7.18
C ARG A 266 -0.34 -18.29 -7.26
N ALA A 267 0.03 -17.13 -6.72
CA ALA A 267 1.43 -16.69 -6.67
C ALA A 267 2.31 -17.63 -5.83
N LEU A 268 1.81 -18.07 -4.67
CA LEU A 268 2.52 -19.03 -3.82
C LEU A 268 2.68 -20.39 -4.53
N ARG A 269 1.64 -20.89 -5.21
CA ARG A 269 1.73 -22.11 -6.02
C ARG A 269 2.74 -21.98 -7.15
N ALA A 270 2.76 -20.86 -7.86
CA ALA A 270 3.70 -20.59 -8.94
C ALA A 270 5.16 -20.51 -8.46
N SER A 271 5.39 -20.27 -7.17
CA SER A 271 6.73 -20.23 -6.58
C SER A 271 7.34 -21.60 -6.30
N ALA A 272 6.50 -22.65 -6.19
CA ALA A 272 6.98 -24.00 -5.89
C ALA A 272 7.87 -24.56 -7.01
N ALA A 273 8.62 -25.62 -6.71
CA ALA A 273 9.48 -26.27 -7.69
C ALA A 273 8.65 -26.82 -8.88
N PHE A 274 9.19 -26.71 -10.10
CA PHE A 274 8.49 -27.01 -11.36
C PHE A 274 7.85 -28.41 -11.49
N ASN A 275 8.25 -29.37 -10.66
CA ASN A 275 7.77 -30.75 -10.72
C ASN A 275 6.66 -31.07 -9.71
N GLU A 276 6.21 -30.11 -8.90
CA GLU A 276 5.18 -30.33 -7.89
C GLU A 276 3.79 -29.94 -8.43
N ALA A 277 2.92 -30.93 -8.64
CA ALA A 277 1.60 -30.70 -9.26
C ALA A 277 0.60 -30.06 -8.27
N ASP A 278 0.76 -30.32 -6.98
CA ASP A 278 -0.06 -29.73 -5.91
C ASP A 278 0.83 -29.44 -4.68
N PRO A 279 1.55 -28.30 -4.68
CA PRO A 279 2.50 -28.00 -3.62
C PRO A 279 1.77 -27.79 -2.29
N ASN A 280 2.32 -28.35 -1.22
CA ASN A 280 1.79 -28.12 0.11
C ASN A 280 2.21 -26.73 0.62
N ILE A 281 1.23 -25.86 0.79
CA ILE A 281 1.41 -24.46 1.20
C ILE A 281 0.90 -24.31 2.62
N VAL A 282 1.68 -23.63 3.47
CA VAL A 282 1.27 -23.30 4.84
C VAL A 282 1.48 -21.82 5.16
N VAL A 283 0.68 -21.27 6.08
CA VAL A 283 0.89 -19.93 6.65
C VAL A 283 1.58 -20.06 8.00
N LEU A 284 2.84 -19.61 8.10
CA LEU A 284 3.59 -19.63 9.34
C LEU A 284 3.31 -18.36 10.16
N THR A 285 2.72 -18.53 11.34
CA THR A 285 2.32 -17.44 12.24
C THR A 285 3.10 -17.47 13.56
N PRO A 286 3.39 -16.30 14.17
CA PRO A 286 3.97 -16.22 15.51
C PRO A 286 2.96 -16.55 16.64
N GLY A 287 1.71 -16.86 16.30
CA GLY A 287 0.65 -17.23 17.24
C GLY A 287 -0.25 -16.07 17.68
N VAL A 288 -1.19 -16.37 18.58
CA VAL A 288 -2.32 -15.51 18.97
C VAL A 288 -1.93 -14.19 19.65
N ALA A 289 -0.72 -14.11 20.22
CA ALA A 289 -0.24 -12.91 20.89
C ALA A 289 0.18 -11.79 19.93
N ASN A 290 0.23 -12.07 18.61
CA ASN A 290 0.56 -11.08 17.60
C ASN A 290 -0.68 -10.29 17.17
N SER A 291 -0.56 -8.97 17.08
CA SER A 291 -1.66 -8.06 16.72
C SER A 291 -2.27 -8.32 15.33
N ALA A 292 -1.55 -8.99 14.43
CA ALA A 292 -2.00 -9.33 13.08
C ALA A 292 -2.50 -10.79 12.96
N TYR A 293 -2.61 -11.54 14.06
CA TYR A 293 -3.02 -12.96 14.03
C TYR A 293 -4.40 -13.18 13.35
N PHE A 294 -5.34 -12.26 13.54
CA PHE A 294 -6.63 -12.26 12.83
C PHE A 294 -6.43 -12.30 11.31
N GLU A 295 -5.52 -11.49 10.77
CA GLU A 295 -5.24 -11.49 9.34
C GLU A 295 -4.61 -12.81 8.87
N HIS A 296 -3.71 -13.38 9.67
CA HIS A 296 -3.03 -14.64 9.33
C HIS A 296 -4.06 -15.78 9.21
N SER A 297 -4.93 -15.90 10.21
CA SER A 297 -5.99 -16.91 10.23
C SER A 297 -7.04 -16.70 9.14
N LEU A 298 -7.43 -15.45 8.86
CA LEU A 298 -8.36 -15.12 7.79
C LEU A 298 -7.79 -15.51 6.42
N LEU A 299 -6.55 -15.15 6.14
CA LEU A 299 -5.89 -15.46 4.87
C LEU A 299 -5.70 -16.97 4.69
N ALA A 300 -5.23 -17.68 5.73
CA ALA A 300 -5.09 -19.14 5.70
C ALA A 300 -6.43 -19.81 5.37
N ARG A 301 -7.50 -19.43 6.06
CA ARG A 301 -8.86 -19.94 5.82
C ARG A 301 -9.37 -19.65 4.40
N LEU A 302 -9.17 -18.43 3.90
CA LEU A 302 -9.67 -18.04 2.57
C LEU A 302 -8.86 -18.65 1.43
N MET A 303 -7.57 -18.91 1.64
CA MET A 303 -6.73 -19.68 0.72
C MET A 303 -6.99 -21.18 0.81
N GLY A 304 -7.56 -21.67 1.92
CA GLY A 304 -7.77 -23.10 2.16
C GLY A 304 -6.47 -23.84 2.46
N VAL A 305 -5.57 -23.20 3.20
CA VAL A 305 -4.26 -23.75 3.59
C VAL A 305 -4.12 -23.80 5.11
N GLU A 306 -3.19 -24.61 5.61
CA GLU A 306 -2.97 -24.76 7.05
C GLU A 306 -2.32 -23.52 7.67
N LEU A 307 -2.80 -23.15 8.87
CA LEU A 307 -2.18 -22.12 9.72
C LEU A 307 -1.31 -22.83 10.76
N VAL A 308 -0.01 -22.62 10.71
CA VAL A 308 0.97 -23.35 11.53
C VAL A 308 1.84 -22.40 12.35
N GLU A 309 2.29 -22.85 13.51
CA GLU A 309 3.35 -22.21 14.30
C GLU A 309 4.68 -22.96 14.13
N GLY A 310 5.81 -22.35 14.54
CA GLY A 310 7.13 -22.96 14.39
C GLY A 310 7.25 -24.36 14.99
N ARG A 311 6.54 -24.63 16.09
CA ARG A 311 6.50 -25.96 16.76
C ARG A 311 5.83 -27.07 15.95
N ASP A 312 4.97 -26.71 15.01
CA ASP A 312 4.25 -27.66 14.15
C ASP A 312 5.13 -28.13 12.98
N LEU A 313 6.22 -27.42 12.72
CA LEU A 313 7.18 -27.68 11.66
C LEU A 313 8.51 -28.20 12.21
N PHE A 314 9.23 -28.98 11.41
CA PHE A 314 10.61 -29.36 11.70
C PHE A 314 11.37 -29.67 10.41
N CYS A 315 12.69 -29.57 10.46
CA CYS A 315 13.56 -29.89 9.33
C CYS A 315 14.27 -31.24 9.52
N ARG A 316 14.31 -32.05 8.47
CA ARG A 316 15.13 -33.28 8.38
C ARG A 316 15.73 -33.37 6.98
N ASP A 317 17.04 -33.60 6.87
CA ASP A 317 17.75 -33.72 5.60
C ASP A 317 17.50 -32.56 4.61
N ASN A 318 17.50 -31.31 5.14
CA ASN A 318 17.17 -30.08 4.40
C ASN A 318 15.75 -30.06 3.79
N VAL A 319 14.81 -30.86 4.29
CA VAL A 319 13.40 -30.83 3.92
C VAL A 319 12.57 -30.42 5.12
N VAL A 320 11.56 -29.57 4.90
CA VAL A 320 10.63 -29.12 5.95
C VAL A 320 9.41 -30.03 5.96
N TYR A 321 9.01 -30.45 7.15
CA TYR A 321 7.84 -31.27 7.38
C TYR A 321 6.92 -30.62 8.41
N MET A 322 5.62 -30.80 8.21
CA MET A 322 4.55 -30.49 9.15
C MET A 322 4.15 -31.76 9.90
N ARG A 323 3.95 -31.64 11.21
CA ARG A 323 3.47 -32.73 12.06
C ARG A 323 1.96 -32.86 11.93
N THR A 324 1.48 -34.05 11.55
CA THR A 324 0.04 -34.35 11.52
C THR A 324 -0.24 -35.65 12.30
N THR A 325 -1.51 -35.93 12.58
CA THR A 325 -1.92 -37.20 13.21
C THR A 325 -1.74 -38.41 12.30
N GLU A 326 -1.74 -38.21 10.98
CA GLU A 326 -1.57 -39.28 9.99
C GLU A 326 -0.11 -39.52 9.60
N GLY A 327 0.79 -38.63 10.03
CA GLY A 327 2.23 -38.70 9.73
C GLY A 327 2.85 -37.34 9.43
N GLU A 328 4.08 -37.37 8.95
CA GLU A 328 4.82 -36.18 8.56
C GLU A 328 4.47 -35.81 7.12
N GLN A 329 3.98 -34.59 6.90
CA GLN A 329 3.69 -34.08 5.55
C GLN A 329 4.76 -33.09 5.13
N ARG A 330 5.35 -33.29 3.95
CA ARG A 330 6.32 -32.33 3.39
C ARG A 330 5.63 -30.98 3.13
N VAL A 331 6.35 -29.90 3.39
CA VAL A 331 5.93 -28.52 3.10
C VAL A 331 6.80 -27.94 2.00
N ASP A 332 6.19 -27.42 0.95
CA ASP A 332 6.88 -26.91 -0.23
C ASP A 332 6.96 -25.38 -0.25
N VAL A 333 5.95 -24.69 0.28
CA VAL A 333 5.91 -23.23 0.35
C VAL A 333 5.42 -22.77 1.71
N ILE A 334 6.14 -21.84 2.32
CA ILE A 334 5.78 -21.22 3.60
C ILE A 334 5.50 -19.74 3.33
N TYR A 335 4.24 -19.34 3.44
CA TYR A 335 3.88 -17.92 3.55
C TYR A 335 4.12 -17.46 5.00
N ARG A 336 5.27 -16.85 5.25
CA ARG A 336 5.70 -16.44 6.58
C ARG A 336 5.08 -15.09 6.98
N ARG A 337 4.64 -15.05 8.23
CA ARG A 337 4.17 -13.85 8.93
C ARG A 337 5.01 -13.55 10.17
N ILE A 338 6.28 -13.93 10.10
CA ILE A 338 7.32 -13.80 11.12
C ILE A 338 8.51 -13.07 10.50
N ASP A 339 9.12 -12.15 11.24
CA ASP A 339 10.32 -11.42 10.82
C ASP A 339 11.54 -12.35 10.66
N ASP A 340 12.52 -11.93 9.85
CA ASP A 340 13.70 -12.74 9.49
C ASP A 340 14.45 -13.24 10.72
N ASP A 341 14.68 -12.36 11.69
CA ASP A 341 15.47 -12.64 12.89
C ASP A 341 14.92 -13.77 13.75
N PHE A 342 13.61 -14.04 13.65
CA PHE A 342 12.93 -15.07 14.43
C PHE A 342 12.73 -16.37 13.65
N LEU A 343 13.06 -16.40 12.35
CA LEU A 343 12.63 -17.45 11.42
C LEU A 343 13.43 -18.76 11.57
N ASP A 344 14.72 -18.68 11.88
CA ASP A 344 15.59 -19.86 12.07
C ASP A 344 16.60 -19.60 13.21
N PRO A 345 16.43 -20.24 14.38
CA PRO A 345 17.32 -20.03 15.53
C PRO A 345 18.76 -20.50 15.29
N MET A 346 19.02 -21.29 14.23
CA MET A 346 20.38 -21.71 13.86
C MET A 346 21.15 -20.64 13.08
N GLN A 347 20.46 -19.63 12.53
CA GLN A 347 21.04 -18.62 11.63
C GLN A 347 20.89 -17.19 12.15
N PHE A 348 19.86 -16.95 12.97
CA PHE A 348 19.53 -15.64 13.53
C PHE A 348 19.51 -15.70 15.05
N ARG A 349 18.36 -15.41 15.68
CA ARG A 349 18.21 -15.36 17.14
C ARG A 349 18.13 -16.77 17.74
N PRO A 350 19.12 -17.21 18.52
CA PRO A 350 19.14 -18.56 19.09
C PRO A 350 18.07 -18.75 20.18
N ASP A 351 17.54 -17.66 20.74
CA ASP A 351 16.44 -17.64 21.72
C ASP A 351 15.05 -17.63 21.06
N SER A 352 14.96 -17.61 19.73
CA SER A 352 13.67 -17.63 19.04
C SER A 352 12.96 -18.97 19.21
N MET A 353 11.71 -18.89 19.68
CA MET A 353 10.78 -20.02 19.76
C MET A 353 9.71 -19.98 18.66
N LEU A 354 9.77 -18.99 17.76
CA LEU A 354 8.74 -18.74 16.75
C LEU A 354 9.06 -19.42 15.41
N GLY A 355 10.35 -19.56 15.10
CA GLY A 355 10.84 -20.10 13.84
C GLY A 355 11.03 -21.62 13.83
N VAL A 356 11.72 -22.09 12.80
CA VAL A 356 11.99 -23.52 12.57
C VAL A 356 13.49 -23.71 12.36
N ALA A 357 14.13 -24.51 13.21
CA ALA A 357 15.56 -24.77 13.13
C ALA A 357 15.92 -25.46 11.80
N GLY A 358 16.87 -24.88 11.05
CA GLY A 358 17.36 -25.42 9.77
C GLY A 358 16.53 -25.00 8.55
N LEU A 359 15.51 -24.16 8.72
CA LEU A 359 14.65 -23.68 7.64
C LEU A 359 15.43 -22.95 6.54
N LEU A 360 16.40 -22.12 6.90
CA LEU A 360 17.19 -21.39 5.90
C LEU A 360 18.06 -22.33 5.07
N ASN A 361 18.54 -23.43 5.65
CA ASN A 361 19.32 -24.44 4.91
C ASN A 361 18.41 -25.22 3.95
N ALA A 362 17.19 -25.55 4.37
CA ALA A 362 16.20 -26.17 3.50
C ALA A 362 15.83 -25.28 2.30
N ALA A 363 15.65 -23.98 2.55
CA ALA A 363 15.37 -23.01 1.49
C ALA A 363 16.56 -22.83 0.55
N ARG A 364 17.79 -22.78 1.08
CA ARG A 364 19.02 -22.69 0.27
C ARG A 364 19.26 -23.95 -0.56
N ALA A 365 18.83 -25.11 -0.09
CA ALA A 365 18.86 -26.36 -0.84
C ALA A 365 17.76 -26.44 -1.93
N GLY A 366 16.85 -25.47 -1.99
CA GLY A 366 15.73 -25.44 -2.95
C GLY A 366 14.58 -26.39 -2.60
N ASN A 367 14.51 -26.89 -1.36
CA ASN A 367 13.50 -27.87 -0.94
C ASN A 367 12.22 -27.23 -0.39
N VAL A 368 12.26 -25.94 -0.05
CA VAL A 368 11.12 -25.15 0.44
C VAL A 368 11.27 -23.70 -0.03
N VAL A 369 10.16 -23.05 -0.34
CA VAL A 369 10.12 -21.61 -0.63
C VAL A 369 9.62 -20.84 0.59
N ILE A 370 10.29 -19.74 0.91
CA ILE A 370 9.89 -18.83 1.99
C ILE A 370 9.35 -17.55 1.35
N SER A 371 8.11 -17.20 1.66
CA SER A 371 7.39 -16.06 1.07
C SER A 371 6.90 -15.08 2.14
N SER A 372 7.25 -13.79 2.10
CA SER A 372 8.26 -13.18 1.24
C SER A 372 9.67 -13.73 1.56
N ALA A 373 10.61 -13.61 0.62
CA ALA A 373 11.96 -14.12 0.81
C ALA A 373 12.66 -13.48 2.01
N VAL A 374 13.64 -14.19 2.56
CA VAL A 374 14.52 -13.69 3.63
C VAL A 374 15.42 -12.58 3.05
N GLY A 375 15.67 -11.52 3.82
CA GLY A 375 16.55 -10.43 3.42
C GLY A 375 15.87 -9.33 2.60
N ASN A 376 14.56 -9.40 2.36
CA ASN A 376 13.84 -8.33 1.63
C ASN A 376 13.89 -6.97 2.34
N GLY A 377 14.21 -6.93 3.63
CA GLY A 377 14.23 -5.70 4.41
C GLY A 377 15.27 -4.67 3.97
N VAL A 378 16.28 -5.07 3.18
CA VAL A 378 17.20 -4.12 2.53
C VAL A 378 16.51 -3.33 1.40
N GLY A 379 15.45 -3.87 0.80
CA GLY A 379 14.70 -3.22 -0.27
C GLY A 379 13.68 -2.19 0.22
N ASP A 380 13.21 -2.32 1.46
CA ASP A 380 12.31 -1.35 2.11
C ASP A 380 12.97 -0.49 3.19
N ASP A 381 14.29 -0.53 3.29
CA ASP A 381 15.06 0.39 4.13
C ASP A 381 14.78 1.86 3.75
N LYS A 382 14.53 2.72 4.74
CA LYS A 382 14.12 4.12 4.50
C LYS A 382 15.18 4.94 3.76
N LEU A 383 16.44 4.56 3.84
CA LEU A 383 17.51 5.21 3.11
C LEU A 383 17.59 4.67 1.69
N ILE A 384 17.46 3.35 1.48
CA ILE A 384 17.35 2.72 0.15
C ILE A 384 16.16 3.27 -0.64
N TYR A 385 15.03 3.51 0.03
CA TYR A 385 13.85 4.16 -0.54
C TYR A 385 14.19 5.42 -1.35
N THR A 386 15.15 6.24 -0.88
CA THR A 386 15.57 7.47 -1.56
C THR A 386 16.28 7.24 -2.90
N TYR A 387 16.80 6.03 -3.13
CA TYR A 387 17.49 5.61 -4.36
C TYR A 387 16.58 4.79 -5.30
N VAL A 388 15.32 4.52 -4.93
CA VAL A 388 14.42 3.74 -5.80
C VAL A 388 14.22 4.35 -7.19
N PRO A 389 14.18 5.69 -7.38
CA PRO A 389 14.21 6.28 -8.72
C PRO A 389 15.42 5.85 -9.57
N ASP A 390 16.61 5.79 -8.96
CA ASP A 390 17.84 5.37 -9.63
C ASP A 390 17.81 3.86 -9.91
N ILE A 391 17.25 3.06 -8.99
CA ILE A 391 17.02 1.62 -9.17
C ILE A 391 16.09 1.35 -10.36
N ILE A 392 14.97 2.07 -10.46
CA ILE A 392 14.03 1.97 -11.59
C ILE A 392 14.74 2.32 -12.91
N ASN A 393 15.49 3.41 -12.93
CA ASN A 393 16.22 3.82 -14.13
C ASN A 393 17.31 2.81 -14.52
N TYR A 394 18.03 2.25 -13.55
CA TYR A 394 19.11 1.29 -13.82
C TYR A 394 18.60 -0.03 -14.38
N TYR A 395 17.61 -0.64 -13.74
CA TYR A 395 17.14 -1.98 -14.14
C TYR A 395 16.13 -1.95 -15.28
N LEU A 396 15.28 -0.92 -15.35
CA LEU A 396 14.20 -0.86 -16.35
C LEU A 396 14.49 0.13 -17.48
N GLY A 397 15.45 1.05 -17.32
CA GLY A 397 15.69 2.12 -18.30
C GLY A 397 14.54 3.13 -18.37
N GLU A 398 13.71 3.20 -17.32
CA GLU A 398 12.48 3.98 -17.30
C GLU A 398 12.54 5.13 -16.29
N LYS A 399 11.68 6.13 -16.48
CA LYS A 399 11.43 7.16 -15.45
C LYS A 399 10.36 6.66 -14.47
N PRO A 400 10.47 6.96 -13.17
CA PRO A 400 9.44 6.61 -12.19
C PRO A 400 8.08 7.20 -12.57
N ILE A 401 7.05 6.36 -12.63
CA ILE A 401 5.66 6.78 -12.91
C ILE A 401 5.04 7.50 -11.70
N ILE A 402 5.37 7.05 -10.49
CA ILE A 402 4.97 7.64 -9.21
C ILE A 402 6.22 8.19 -8.54
N GLY A 403 6.21 9.46 -8.18
CA GLY A 403 7.33 10.12 -7.51
C GLY A 403 7.45 9.70 -6.05
N ASN A 404 8.66 9.76 -5.50
CA ASN A 404 8.87 9.69 -4.06
C ASN A 404 8.51 11.03 -3.40
N VAL A 405 8.31 10.99 -2.08
CA VAL A 405 8.39 12.20 -1.26
C VAL A 405 9.85 12.67 -1.22
N ASP A 406 10.06 13.96 -1.39
CA ASP A 406 11.38 14.57 -1.35
C ASP A 406 12.01 14.30 0.02
N THR A 407 13.17 13.63 0.02
CA THR A 407 13.79 13.10 1.24
C THR A 407 15.27 13.45 1.25
N LEU A 408 15.70 14.17 2.28
CA LEU A 408 17.09 14.50 2.57
C LEU A 408 17.73 13.36 3.39
N ARG A 409 18.97 13.04 3.04
CA ARG A 409 19.72 11.90 3.56
C ARG A 409 20.83 12.44 4.44
N CYS A 410 20.64 12.37 5.76
CA CYS A 410 21.60 12.94 6.71
C CYS A 410 22.99 12.29 6.62
N TRP A 411 23.11 11.12 5.99
CA TRP A 411 24.39 10.46 5.77
C TRP A 411 25.27 11.08 4.66
N LEU A 412 24.72 12.01 3.86
CA LEU A 412 25.47 12.82 2.91
C LEU A 412 25.78 14.16 3.60
N PRO A 413 27.05 14.60 3.66
CA PRO A 413 27.42 15.80 4.42
C PRO A 413 26.62 17.05 4.05
N GLU A 414 26.45 17.33 2.76
CA GLU A 414 25.74 18.52 2.28
C GLU A 414 24.25 18.50 2.66
N GLU A 415 23.59 17.35 2.53
CA GLU A 415 22.18 17.21 2.93
C GLU A 415 22.03 17.19 4.46
N CYS A 416 23.01 16.67 5.20
CA CYS A 416 23.01 16.72 6.66
C CYS A 416 23.08 18.16 7.18
N ASP A 417 23.96 18.97 6.60
CA ASP A 417 24.10 20.38 6.95
C ASP A 417 22.79 21.13 6.65
N GLU A 418 22.16 20.87 5.49
CA GLU A 418 20.84 21.43 5.17
C GLU A 418 19.77 21.02 6.19
N VAL A 419 19.73 19.74 6.59
CA VAL A 419 18.78 19.24 7.59
C VAL A 419 19.00 19.92 8.95
N LEU A 420 20.25 20.09 9.38
CA LEU A 420 20.58 20.72 10.65
C LEU A 420 20.26 22.21 10.65
N ASP A 421 20.43 22.89 9.51
CA ASP A 421 20.13 24.32 9.36
C ASP A 421 18.62 24.62 9.35
N ARG A 422 17.81 23.66 8.92
CA ARG A 422 16.35 23.80 8.75
C ARG A 422 15.54 22.79 9.57
N ILE A 423 16.13 22.32 10.68
CA ILE A 423 15.58 21.19 11.46
C ILE A 423 14.20 21.49 12.06
N ASP A 424 13.87 22.77 12.25
CA ASP A 424 12.59 23.29 12.71
C ASP A 424 11.52 23.39 11.60
N GLU A 425 11.89 23.21 10.32
CA GLU A 425 10.96 23.21 9.18
C GLU A 425 10.62 21.79 8.69
N LEU A 426 11.37 20.78 9.14
CA LEU A 426 11.36 19.43 8.57
C LEU A 426 10.72 18.41 9.50
N VAL A 427 10.31 17.28 8.93
CA VAL A 427 9.98 16.06 9.68
C VAL A 427 11.20 15.16 9.65
N VAL A 428 11.81 14.93 10.80
CA VAL A 428 13.02 14.10 10.93
C VAL A 428 12.62 12.73 11.46
N LYS A 429 13.06 11.68 10.77
CA LYS A 429 12.67 10.29 11.04
C LYS A 429 13.91 9.42 11.20
N PRO A 430 13.93 8.49 12.15
CA PRO A 430 14.97 7.48 12.20
C PRO A 430 14.81 6.53 11.00
N VAL A 431 15.93 6.13 10.39
CA VAL A 431 15.96 5.13 9.32
C VAL A 431 15.44 3.81 9.86
N GLU A 432 15.96 3.40 11.01
CA GLU A 432 15.49 2.22 11.73
C GLU A 432 14.23 2.52 12.56
N GLY A 433 13.34 1.54 12.64
CA GLY A 433 12.12 1.61 13.45
C GLY A 433 10.82 1.63 12.65
N SER A 434 9.78 1.04 13.25
CA SER A 434 8.45 0.89 12.67
C SER A 434 7.41 1.73 13.43
N GLY A 435 6.30 2.04 12.77
CA GLY A 435 5.11 2.57 13.46
C GLY A 435 5.22 4.00 14.02
N GLY A 436 6.07 4.85 13.46
CA GLY A 436 6.13 6.28 13.81
C GLY A 436 6.86 6.62 15.11
N TYR A 437 7.47 5.64 15.77
CA TYR A 437 8.33 5.91 16.92
C TYR A 437 9.58 6.68 16.52
N GLY A 438 9.92 7.72 17.29
CA GLY A 438 11.12 8.54 17.08
C GLY A 438 11.00 9.62 15.99
N ILE A 439 9.82 9.78 15.37
CA ILE A 439 9.57 10.88 14.43
C ILE A 439 9.45 12.20 15.20
N VAL A 440 10.15 13.23 14.73
CA VAL A 440 10.06 14.60 15.27
C VAL A 440 9.53 15.53 14.18
N PHE A 441 8.45 16.23 14.49
CA PHE A 441 7.91 17.30 13.65
C PHE A 441 8.57 18.61 14.07
N GLY A 442 9.53 19.08 13.27
CA GLY A 442 10.30 20.30 13.53
C GLY A 442 9.42 21.50 13.95
N PRO A 443 8.34 21.81 13.21
CA PRO A 443 7.50 22.98 13.52
C PRO A 443 6.76 22.90 14.86
N ASP A 444 6.53 21.69 15.37
CA ASP A 444 5.81 21.45 16.62
C ASP A 444 6.76 21.21 17.81
N ALA A 445 8.06 21.04 17.54
CA ALA A 445 9.06 20.69 18.53
C ALA A 445 9.61 21.93 19.26
N THR A 446 9.89 21.77 20.55
CA THR A 446 10.58 22.80 21.34
C THR A 446 12.05 22.89 20.96
N LYS A 447 12.67 24.05 21.22
CA LYS A 447 14.12 24.24 20.96
C LYS A 447 15.00 23.19 21.66
N ALA A 448 14.65 22.78 22.88
CA ALA A 448 15.40 21.76 23.61
C ALA A 448 15.32 20.36 22.95
N GLU A 449 14.17 20.02 22.38
CA GLU A 449 13.96 18.79 21.61
C GLU A 449 14.75 18.85 20.29
N LEU A 450 14.70 19.97 19.58
CA LEU A 450 15.48 20.19 18.36
C LEU A 450 16.98 20.11 18.61
N ASP A 451 17.50 20.73 19.67
CA ASP A 451 18.91 20.65 20.06
C ASP A 451 19.34 19.20 20.36
N THR A 452 18.44 18.43 20.98
CA THR A 452 18.66 17.01 21.27
C THR A 452 18.67 16.17 20.01
N LEU A 453 17.71 16.40 19.12
CA LEU A 453 17.64 15.74 17.82
C LEU A 453 18.87 16.07 16.97
N ALA A 454 19.27 17.34 16.89
CA ALA A 454 20.45 17.76 16.16
C ALA A 454 21.74 17.10 16.67
N ARG A 455 21.87 16.87 17.99
CA ARG A 455 22.98 16.07 18.54
C ARG A 455 22.92 14.61 18.09
N LYS A 456 21.73 13.99 18.09
CA LYS A 456 21.54 12.61 17.62
C LYS A 456 21.90 12.47 16.14
N VAL A 457 21.41 13.38 15.30
CA VAL A 457 21.70 13.41 13.85
C VAL A 457 23.20 13.57 13.60
N ARG A 458 23.88 14.48 14.31
CA ARG A 458 25.35 14.64 14.16
C ARG A 458 26.15 13.41 14.60
N ASN A 459 25.69 12.72 15.64
CA ASN A 459 26.40 11.55 16.19
C ASN A 459 26.24 10.31 15.33
N ASP A 460 25.09 10.13 14.68
CA ASP A 460 24.83 9.03 13.75
C ASP A 460 24.02 9.53 12.55
N PRO A 461 24.65 10.22 11.58
CA PRO A 461 23.91 10.78 10.45
C PRO A 461 23.28 9.72 9.54
N ARG A 462 23.79 8.47 9.58
CA ARG A 462 23.20 7.36 8.82
C ARG A 462 21.83 6.98 9.37
N GLY A 463 21.65 7.04 10.68
CA GLY A 463 20.41 6.66 11.34
C GLY A 463 19.23 7.58 11.08
N TRP A 464 19.35 8.65 10.27
CA TRP A 464 18.31 9.66 10.10
C TRP A 464 18.08 10.08 8.65
N ILE A 465 16.82 10.33 8.33
CA ILE A 465 16.37 11.02 7.12
C ILE A 465 15.46 12.19 7.52
N ALA A 466 15.31 13.17 6.63
CA ALA A 466 14.39 14.27 6.83
C ALA A 466 13.54 14.50 5.58
N GLN A 467 12.30 14.93 5.78
CA GLN A 467 11.36 15.23 4.71
C GLN A 467 10.71 16.58 4.99
N PRO A 468 10.35 17.37 3.95
CA PRO A 468 9.45 18.49 4.13
C PRO A 468 8.13 18.03 4.76
N VAL A 469 7.47 18.91 5.51
CA VAL A 469 6.13 18.63 6.02
C VAL A 469 5.15 18.56 4.84
N VAL A 470 4.89 17.34 4.37
CA VAL A 470 3.93 17.13 3.28
C VAL A 470 2.52 17.29 3.83
N GLN A 471 1.72 18.13 3.19
CA GLN A 471 0.28 18.24 3.47
C GLN A 471 -0.43 17.07 2.78
N LEU A 472 -0.83 16.07 3.55
CA LEU A 472 -1.59 14.92 3.05
C LEU A 472 -2.98 15.39 2.60
N SER A 473 -3.55 14.73 1.58
CA SER A 473 -4.94 14.98 1.22
C SER A 473 -5.89 14.67 2.38
N THR A 474 -7.05 15.32 2.33
CA THR A 474 -8.12 15.16 3.32
C THR A 474 -9.35 14.52 2.69
N VAL A 475 -10.04 13.69 3.48
CA VAL A 475 -11.32 13.09 3.12
C VAL A 475 -12.34 13.44 4.20
N PRO A 476 -13.60 13.75 3.85
CA PRO A 476 -14.66 13.90 4.84
C PRO A 476 -14.75 12.66 5.74
N THR A 477 -14.72 12.88 7.05
CA THR A 477 -14.68 11.84 8.06
C THR A 477 -15.67 12.21 9.17
N LYS A 478 -16.41 11.23 9.67
CA LYS A 478 -17.40 11.44 10.74
C LYS A 478 -16.69 11.72 12.05
N VAL A 479 -16.97 12.89 12.61
CA VAL A 479 -16.48 13.33 13.92
C VAL A 479 -17.69 13.82 14.70
N GLY A 480 -18.07 13.06 15.74
CA GLY A 480 -19.36 13.25 16.41
C GLY A 480 -20.52 13.14 15.42
N ASP A 481 -21.30 14.22 15.34
CA ASP A 481 -22.54 14.28 14.54
C ASP A 481 -22.35 15.01 13.20
N SER A 482 -21.10 15.22 12.78
CA SER A 482 -20.77 16.02 11.60
C SER A 482 -19.63 15.42 10.79
N LEU A 483 -19.57 15.76 9.50
CA LEU A 483 -18.43 15.44 8.66
C LEU A 483 -17.40 16.56 8.72
N ARG A 484 -16.13 16.18 8.89
CA ARG A 484 -14.98 17.10 8.94
C ARG A 484 -13.81 16.54 8.11
N PRO A 485 -12.96 17.40 7.53
CA PRO A 485 -11.77 16.95 6.82
C PRO A 485 -10.79 16.27 7.79
N ARG A 486 -10.24 15.12 7.39
CA ARG A 486 -9.13 14.44 8.09
C ARG A 486 -8.12 13.91 7.09
N HIS A 487 -6.84 13.96 7.47
CA HIS A 487 -5.74 13.48 6.63
C HIS A 487 -5.82 11.97 6.43
N VAL A 488 -5.49 11.53 5.22
CA VAL A 488 -5.49 10.12 4.85
C VAL A 488 -4.23 9.72 4.08
N ASP A 489 -3.88 8.45 4.19
CA ASP A 489 -2.95 7.78 3.29
C ASP A 489 -3.61 6.56 2.63
N LEU A 490 -2.88 5.85 1.77
CA LEU A 490 -3.35 4.65 1.11
C LEU A 490 -2.23 3.63 1.00
N ARG A 491 -2.49 2.39 1.42
CA ARG A 491 -1.63 1.24 1.13
C ARG A 491 -2.31 0.29 0.14
N PRO A 492 -2.09 0.40 -1.18
CA PRO A 492 -2.32 -0.70 -2.10
C PRO A 492 -1.44 -1.91 -1.79
N PHE A 493 -1.93 -3.08 -2.18
CA PHE A 493 -1.20 -4.34 -2.12
C PHE A 493 -0.99 -4.87 -3.54
N ALA A 494 0.24 -5.26 -3.85
CA ALA A 494 0.60 -5.93 -5.09
C ALA A 494 1.00 -7.38 -4.79
N VAL A 495 0.59 -8.30 -5.67
CA VAL A 495 0.93 -9.72 -5.62
C VAL A 495 1.73 -10.07 -6.87
N ASN A 496 2.93 -10.62 -6.69
CA ASN A 496 3.82 -11.04 -7.77
C ASN A 496 3.81 -12.57 -7.90
N ASP A 497 3.38 -13.11 -9.04
CA ASP A 497 3.44 -14.55 -9.33
C ASP A 497 4.67 -14.96 -10.18
N GLY A 498 5.51 -13.99 -10.56
CA GLY A 498 6.72 -14.19 -11.37
C GLY A 498 6.52 -13.89 -12.85
N GLU A 499 5.29 -14.03 -13.35
CA GLU A 499 4.94 -13.60 -14.70
C GLU A 499 4.34 -12.19 -14.70
N LYS A 500 3.51 -11.89 -13.70
CA LYS A 500 2.79 -10.63 -13.59
C LYS A 500 2.69 -10.14 -12.15
N VAL A 501 2.86 -8.83 -11.98
CA VAL A 501 2.46 -8.13 -10.77
C VAL A 501 0.99 -7.72 -10.90
N TRP A 502 0.14 -8.26 -10.04
CA TRP A 502 -1.27 -7.86 -9.94
C TRP A 502 -1.46 -6.91 -8.75
N VAL A 503 -2.01 -5.73 -9.02
CA VAL A 503 -2.31 -4.74 -7.97
C VAL A 503 -3.79 -4.84 -7.59
N LEU A 504 -4.06 -5.08 -6.30
CA LEU A 504 -5.41 -5.11 -5.75
C LEU A 504 -6.12 -3.77 -6.04
N PRO A 505 -7.27 -3.73 -6.75
CA PRO A 505 -7.97 -2.49 -7.07
C PRO A 505 -8.69 -1.89 -5.86
N GLY A 506 -7.87 -1.39 -4.93
CA GLY A 506 -8.22 -0.90 -3.61
C GLY A 506 -6.97 -0.81 -2.75
N GLY A 507 -7.15 -0.69 -1.44
CA GLY A 507 -6.05 -0.60 -0.51
C GLY A 507 -6.55 -0.17 0.85
N LEU A 508 -5.69 -0.30 1.85
CA LEU A 508 -6.00 0.17 3.20
C LEU A 508 -5.84 1.68 3.23
N THR A 509 -6.95 2.41 3.26
CA THR A 509 -6.91 3.85 3.58
C THR A 509 -6.91 4.00 5.09
N ARG A 510 -5.87 4.61 5.66
CA ARG A 510 -5.84 5.00 7.08
C ARG A 510 -6.20 6.47 7.22
N VAL A 511 -6.84 6.83 8.32
CA VAL A 511 -7.26 8.20 8.61
C VAL A 511 -6.75 8.65 9.97
N ALA A 512 -6.18 9.85 10.03
CA ALA A 512 -5.80 10.50 11.28
C ALA A 512 -7.04 11.13 11.91
N LEU A 513 -7.64 10.47 12.91
CA LEU A 513 -8.88 10.93 13.54
C LEU A 513 -8.73 12.24 14.35
N PRO A 514 -7.62 12.48 15.10
CA PRO A 514 -7.42 13.74 15.79
C PRO A 514 -7.30 14.92 14.82
N GLU A 515 -7.89 16.06 15.18
CA GLU A 515 -7.80 17.27 14.37
C GLU A 515 -6.35 17.78 14.28
N GLY A 516 -5.95 18.26 13.10
CA GLY A 516 -4.58 18.70 12.80
C GLY A 516 -3.52 17.59 12.73
N SER A 517 -3.81 16.35 13.15
CA SER A 517 -2.82 15.28 13.17
C SER A 517 -2.49 14.78 11.75
N LEU A 518 -1.19 14.66 11.47
CA LEU A 518 -0.66 13.95 10.30
C LEU A 518 -0.37 12.47 10.60
N VAL A 519 -0.53 12.05 11.86
CA VAL A 519 -0.24 10.68 12.28
C VAL A 519 -1.44 9.79 12.05
N VAL A 520 -1.33 8.94 11.04
CA VAL A 520 -2.36 7.99 10.57
C VAL A 520 -2.19 6.57 11.15
N ASN A 521 -1.21 6.36 12.04
CA ASN A 521 -0.95 5.03 12.59
C ASN A 521 -2.07 4.56 13.53
N SER A 522 -2.50 3.31 13.36
CA SER A 522 -3.53 2.65 14.18
C SER A 522 -3.14 2.55 15.65
N SER A 523 -1.85 2.38 15.96
CA SER A 523 -1.35 2.33 17.34
C SER A 523 -1.48 3.66 18.10
N GLN A 524 -1.81 4.76 17.41
CA GLN A 524 -1.98 6.09 17.99
C GLN A 524 -3.39 6.66 17.73
N GLY A 525 -4.39 5.81 17.50
CA GLY A 525 -5.78 6.23 17.35
C GLY A 525 -6.21 6.56 15.92
N GLY A 526 -5.50 6.05 14.91
CA GLY A 526 -5.94 6.10 13.51
C GLY A 526 -7.13 5.17 13.23
N GLY A 527 -8.00 5.57 12.31
CA GLY A 527 -9.09 4.74 11.78
C GLY A 527 -8.79 4.26 10.36
N SER A 528 -9.77 3.62 9.72
CA SER A 528 -9.72 3.27 8.30
C SER A 528 -10.96 3.67 7.52
N LYS A 529 -10.82 3.65 6.20
CA LYS A 529 -11.90 3.85 5.22
C LYS A 529 -11.85 2.75 4.19
N ASP A 530 -13.00 2.38 3.62
CA ASP A 530 -13.04 1.59 2.40
C ASP A 530 -12.52 2.44 1.23
N THR A 531 -11.66 1.85 0.39
CA THR A 531 -11.09 2.51 -0.80
C THR A 531 -11.78 1.99 -2.06
N TRP A 532 -12.55 2.85 -2.71
CA TRP A 532 -13.31 2.52 -3.91
C TRP A 532 -12.53 2.89 -5.16
N VAL A 533 -12.10 1.88 -5.91
CA VAL A 533 -11.59 2.06 -7.26
C VAL A 533 -12.74 1.89 -8.24
N LEU A 534 -13.03 2.94 -8.99
CA LEU A 534 -14.11 2.91 -9.98
C LEU A 534 -13.67 2.16 -11.25
N ALA A 535 -14.56 1.36 -11.82
CA ALA A 535 -14.35 0.70 -13.11
C ALA A 535 -14.46 1.71 -14.27
N SER A 536 -13.64 1.54 -15.31
CA SER A 536 -13.77 2.34 -16.53
C SER A 536 -15.06 1.94 -17.27
N ARG A 537 -15.70 2.89 -17.99
CA ARG A 537 -16.86 2.56 -18.84
C ARG A 537 -16.53 1.52 -19.92
N ALA A 538 -15.26 1.40 -20.33
CA ALA A 538 -14.78 0.49 -21.36
C ALA A 538 -14.66 -0.99 -20.93
N THR A 539 -14.54 -1.30 -19.62
CA THR A 539 -14.51 -2.70 -19.12
C THR A 539 -15.80 -3.49 -19.35
N GLN A 540 -16.84 -2.87 -19.95
CA GLN A 540 -18.05 -3.57 -20.38
C GLN A 540 -17.80 -4.59 -21.50
N SER A 541 -16.86 -4.35 -22.42
CA SER A 541 -16.66 -5.28 -23.56
C SER A 541 -15.96 -6.58 -23.18
N GLU A 542 -15.12 -6.59 -22.14
CA GLU A 542 -14.46 -7.81 -21.66
C GLU A 542 -15.38 -8.67 -20.78
N ARG A 543 -16.32 -8.05 -20.05
CA ARG A 543 -17.31 -8.78 -19.23
C ARG A 543 -18.37 -9.48 -20.08
N GLU A 544 -18.74 -8.96 -21.25
CA GLU A 544 -19.71 -9.62 -22.14
C GLU A 544 -19.12 -10.82 -22.90
N LEU A 545 -17.80 -10.97 -22.95
CA LEU A 545 -17.13 -12.10 -23.62
C LEU A 545 -16.54 -13.16 -22.66
N GLY A 546 -16.57 -12.93 -21.34
CA GLY A 546 -16.05 -13.86 -20.32
C GLY A 546 -17.09 -14.53 -19.43
N GLY A 547 -18.35 -14.08 -19.46
CA GLY A 547 -19.40 -14.56 -18.55
C GLY A 547 -20.42 -15.47 -19.22
N GLY A 548 -20.15 -16.79 -19.27
CA GLY A 548 -21.21 -17.76 -19.57
C GLY A 548 -20.81 -19.11 -20.15
N LYS A 549 -20.03 -19.93 -19.44
CA LYS A 549 -20.17 -21.40 -19.49
C LYS A 549 -20.02 -21.99 -18.10
N VAL A 550 -21.03 -21.76 -17.27
CA VAL A 550 -21.38 -22.73 -16.22
C VAL A 550 -21.97 -23.92 -16.95
N VAL A 551 -21.26 -25.04 -16.97
CA VAL A 551 -21.80 -26.33 -17.41
C VAL A 551 -22.81 -26.77 -16.35
N THR A 552 -24.06 -26.33 -16.51
CA THR A 552 -25.18 -26.98 -15.84
C THR A 552 -25.54 -28.22 -16.64
N SER A 553 -25.20 -29.38 -16.09
CA SER A 553 -25.75 -30.66 -16.49
C SER A 553 -27.26 -30.66 -16.28
N LYS A 554 -28.02 -30.45 -17.36
CA LYS A 554 -29.35 -31.07 -17.61
C LYS A 554 -29.97 -30.49 -18.89
N ALA A 555 -29.83 -31.23 -19.98
CA ALA A 555 -30.78 -31.19 -21.10
C ALA A 555 -30.81 -32.57 -21.78
N ALA A 556 -31.30 -33.59 -21.05
CA ALA A 556 -31.78 -34.81 -21.68
C ALA A 556 -33.21 -34.56 -22.14
N LYS A 557 -33.40 -34.47 -23.46
CA LYS A 557 -34.72 -34.52 -24.10
C LYS A 557 -35.35 -35.89 -23.86
N ALA A 558 -36.67 -35.84 -23.71
CA ALA A 558 -37.56 -36.97 -23.48
C ALA A 558 -37.39 -38.14 -24.47
N ALA A 559 -37.36 -39.35 -23.92
CA ALA A 559 -37.77 -40.57 -24.60
C ALA A 559 -38.60 -41.42 -23.62
N ARG A 560 -39.70 -41.98 -24.12
CA ARG A 560 -40.71 -42.78 -23.39
C ARG A 560 -40.19 -44.20 -23.05
N PRO A 561 -40.85 -44.92 -22.12
CA PRO A 561 -40.28 -46.07 -21.42
C PRO A 561 -40.51 -47.40 -22.16
N ALA A 562 -39.58 -48.33 -22.01
CA ALA A 562 -39.80 -49.76 -22.28
C ALA A 562 -38.92 -50.61 -21.33
N GLU A 563 -39.64 -51.25 -20.40
CA GLU A 563 -39.46 -52.56 -19.76
C GLU A 563 -38.23 -53.44 -20.10
N SER A 564 -37.64 -53.97 -19.01
CA SER A 564 -37.11 -55.35 -18.84
C SER A 564 -35.75 -55.74 -19.45
N ALA A 565 -34.71 -55.86 -18.59
CA ALA A 565 -33.67 -56.91 -18.62
C ALA A 565 -32.66 -56.76 -17.44
N PRO A 566 -32.00 -57.84 -16.97
CA PRO A 566 -31.59 -58.03 -15.57
C PRO A 566 -30.13 -57.68 -15.23
N ASP A 567 -29.91 -57.55 -13.92
CA ASP A 567 -28.71 -57.11 -13.19
C ASP A 567 -27.54 -58.13 -13.25
N PRO A 568 -26.30 -57.74 -13.63
CA PRO A 568 -25.21 -58.68 -13.90
C PRO A 568 -24.39 -59.10 -12.66
N VAL A 569 -24.92 -58.94 -11.45
CA VAL A 569 -24.18 -59.24 -10.20
C VAL A 569 -24.45 -60.67 -9.67
N PHE A 570 -25.28 -61.46 -10.35
CA PHE A 570 -25.63 -62.82 -9.89
C PHE A 570 -24.99 -63.98 -10.68
N GLU A 571 -24.24 -63.75 -11.77
CA GLU A 571 -23.64 -64.83 -12.57
C GLU A 571 -22.15 -65.12 -12.29
N GLN A 572 -21.45 -64.28 -11.51
CA GLN A 572 -20.02 -64.53 -11.22
C GLN A 572 -19.76 -65.55 -10.09
N THR A 573 -20.78 -66.12 -9.47
CA THR A 573 -20.61 -67.09 -8.36
C THR A 573 -21.02 -68.53 -8.73
N GLN A 574 -21.35 -68.84 -10.00
CA GLN A 574 -21.77 -70.19 -10.39
C GLN A 574 -21.02 -70.86 -11.56
N GLN A 575 -20.00 -70.23 -12.17
CA GLN A 575 -19.24 -70.87 -13.27
C GLN A 575 -17.74 -71.11 -13.00
N GLN A 576 -17.25 -70.93 -11.76
CA GLN A 576 -15.93 -71.46 -11.35
C GLN A 576 -16.00 -72.89 -10.77
N GLN A 577 -17.17 -73.55 -10.83
CA GLN A 577 -17.29 -74.99 -10.64
C GLN A 577 -17.68 -75.65 -11.97
N GLN A 578 -16.75 -75.72 -12.92
CA GLN A 578 -16.61 -76.88 -13.81
C GLN A 578 -15.37 -76.73 -14.71
N SER A 579 -14.54 -77.79 -14.66
CA SER A 579 -13.55 -78.18 -15.67
C SER A 579 -12.34 -77.27 -15.88
N GLY A 580 -11.38 -77.39 -14.96
CA GLY A 580 -9.97 -77.52 -15.36
C GLY A 580 -9.62 -78.98 -15.68
N ASP A 581 -8.76 -79.14 -16.69
CA ASP A 581 -7.97 -80.32 -17.13
C ASP A 581 -8.63 -81.43 -17.98
N PRO A 582 -7.89 -82.17 -18.86
CA PRO A 582 -6.44 -82.14 -19.12
C PRO A 582 -5.98 -82.18 -20.60
N ARG A 583 -4.77 -81.64 -20.88
CA ARG A 583 -3.62 -82.30 -21.55
C ARG A 583 -2.55 -81.33 -22.01
#